data_AF-A0A813XX62-F1
#
_entry.id   AF-A0A813XX62-F1
#
_cell.length_a   1.000
_cell.length_b   1.000
_cell.length_c   1.000
_cell.angle_alpha   90.00
_cell.angle_beta   90.00
_cell.angle_gamma   90.00
#
_symmetry.space_group_name_H-M   'P 1'
#
loop_
_entity.id
_entity.type
_entity.pdbx_description
1 polymer ?
#
loop_
_entity_poly.entity_id
_entity_poly.type
_entity_poly.pdbx_seq_one_letter_code
_entity_poly.pdbx_strand_id
1 'polypeptide(L)'
;MALAVQSVASSLNSSSKTTQPMSVRNKAAANTKFVVDWTSPTITTTTASAVSTQAKAKNENLQDAFRRFREQRMDEMRLQNRLEARKKRKIRRSNPQRMRRLRLKFVEQAKRYLGVPYAKKYFQPGTPEYESKLFLDCCGLVRRVMYDLAKDFGFMIGPWNQSYMFDTLPKTVTRLSDAKPGDLVFISATYYNPKMKKQRHDLTHVEIMLGDGEKTIGARWNDGKVQYFDSYQFVSKSYHSQVYTIKSLDPWLKGICKSYCAEHPWRLRKRIKVNKKSIFYSRDQSNDKSRRRSHSKGTSCGSISSVNSSTKKTDKHQRRKRRKTRSRSHKRSHSIKDSSEASIVNPDDAQLPPSSTIEIESISEDDDDVSIEMIGNQLAGLTCQDDQELCDDSDSLDDALDAEQYDDDDIDTSLVAANIQ
;
A
#
# COMPACT_ATOMS: atom_id res chain seq x y z
N MET A 1 -9.52 57.95 40.97
CA MET A 1 -9.82 58.14 39.54
C MET A 1 -10.71 57.00 39.10
N ALA A 2 -11.81 57.34 38.43
CA ALA A 2 -12.98 56.50 38.24
C ALA A 2 -12.83 55.45 37.13
N LEU A 3 -13.67 54.42 37.30
CA LEU A 3 -14.07 53.31 36.43
C LEU A 3 -14.13 53.59 34.91
N ALA A 4 -13.81 52.58 34.11
CA ALA A 4 -14.50 52.28 32.86
C ALA A 4 -14.28 50.81 32.44
N VAL A 5 -15.30 49.97 32.70
CA VAL A 5 -15.47 48.64 32.11
C VAL A 5 -16.39 48.83 30.90
N GLN A 6 -15.93 48.48 29.69
CA GLN A 6 -16.78 48.44 28.50
C GLN A 6 -17.12 46.99 28.15
N SER A 7 -18.38 46.67 28.41
CA SER A 7 -19.15 45.57 27.85
C SER A 7 -19.47 45.85 26.38
N VAL A 8 -19.20 44.89 25.50
CA VAL A 8 -19.72 44.87 24.14
C VAL A 8 -20.50 43.57 23.93
N ALA A 9 -21.82 43.72 24.05
CA ALA A 9 -22.80 42.80 23.51
C ALA A 9 -23.02 43.13 22.02
N SER A 10 -23.10 42.11 21.17
CA SER A 10 -23.60 42.22 19.79
C SER A 10 -24.24 40.89 19.43
N SER A 11 -25.55 40.81 19.63
CA SER A 11 -26.58 40.90 18.59
C SER A 11 -26.73 39.63 17.77
N LEU A 12 -27.72 38.86 18.21
CA LEU A 12 -28.43 37.81 17.48
C LEU A 12 -28.99 38.39 16.18
N ASN A 13 -28.66 37.78 15.05
CA ASN A 13 -29.33 38.04 13.79
C ASN A 13 -30.05 36.76 13.35
N SER A 14 -31.34 36.70 13.69
CA SER A 14 -32.31 35.76 13.15
C SER A 14 -32.73 36.23 11.76
N SER A 15 -32.49 35.42 10.75
CA SER A 15 -33.03 35.66 9.41
C SER A 15 -33.46 34.34 8.82
N SER A 16 -34.77 34.12 8.95
CA SER A 16 -35.60 33.19 8.21
C SER A 16 -35.42 33.42 6.70
N LYS A 17 -35.06 32.35 5.98
CA LYS A 17 -35.19 32.28 4.51
C LYS A 17 -35.87 30.99 4.12
N THR A 18 -37.17 31.15 3.90
CA THR A 18 -37.91 30.74 2.70
C THR A 18 -37.60 29.35 2.15
N THR A 19 -38.41 28.40 2.61
CA THR A 19 -38.71 27.12 1.99
C THR A 19 -39.26 27.36 0.57
N GLN A 20 -38.52 26.99 -0.47
CA GLN A 20 -39.06 26.85 -1.82
C GLN A 20 -39.50 25.39 -2.05
N PRO A 21 -40.69 25.16 -2.61
CA PRO A 21 -41.13 23.81 -2.98
C PRO A 21 -40.37 23.35 -4.23
N MET A 22 -39.64 22.24 -4.12
CA MET A 22 -39.07 21.58 -5.29
C MET A 22 -40.19 21.00 -6.16
N SER A 23 -40.39 21.64 -7.31
CA SER A 23 -41.19 21.18 -8.43
C SER A 23 -40.75 19.78 -8.87
N VAL A 24 -41.62 18.80 -8.64
CA VAL A 24 -41.56 17.45 -9.21
C VAL A 24 -41.73 17.56 -10.73
N ARG A 25 -40.62 17.53 -11.47
CA ARG A 25 -40.65 17.33 -12.93
C ARG A 25 -40.83 15.84 -13.22
N ASN A 26 -42.09 15.45 -13.43
CA ASN A 26 -42.45 14.20 -14.10
C ASN A 26 -41.88 14.24 -15.53
N LYS A 27 -40.78 13.52 -15.77
CA LYS A 27 -40.35 13.19 -17.12
C LYS A 27 -41.28 12.09 -17.64
N ALA A 28 -42.21 12.49 -18.49
CA ALA A 28 -42.99 11.58 -19.32
C ALA A 28 -42.03 10.68 -20.11
N ALA A 29 -42.15 9.36 -19.89
CA ALA A 29 -41.53 8.36 -20.72
C ALA A 29 -42.16 8.44 -22.12
N ALA A 30 -41.40 8.97 -23.07
CA ALA A 30 -41.73 8.83 -24.48
C ALA A 30 -41.63 7.34 -24.81
N ASN A 31 -42.78 6.72 -24.97
CA ASN A 31 -42.96 5.34 -25.41
C ASN A 31 -42.58 5.27 -26.89
N THR A 32 -41.29 5.11 -27.20
CA THR A 32 -40.80 4.84 -28.55
C THR A 32 -41.30 3.46 -28.97
N LYS A 33 -42.39 3.46 -29.73
CA LYS A 33 -42.96 2.31 -30.43
C LYS A 33 -41.89 1.80 -31.41
N PHE A 34 -41.24 0.69 -31.06
CA PHE A 34 -40.31 -0.01 -31.94
C PHE A 34 -41.13 -0.73 -33.02
N VAL A 35 -41.37 -0.06 -34.14
CA VAL A 35 -41.95 -0.68 -35.34
C VAL A 35 -40.80 -1.43 -36.01
N VAL A 36 -40.83 -2.76 -35.92
CA VAL A 36 -39.96 -3.63 -36.70
C VAL A 36 -40.56 -3.69 -38.11
N ASP A 37 -40.08 -2.81 -38.98
CA ASP A 37 -40.41 -2.86 -40.40
C ASP A 37 -39.58 -3.96 -41.07
N TRP A 38 -40.23 -5.01 -41.56
CA TRP A 38 -39.63 -6.15 -42.23
C TRP A 38 -39.58 -5.97 -43.76
N THR A 39 -39.55 -4.72 -44.25
CA THR A 39 -39.31 -4.49 -45.68
C THR A 39 -37.83 -4.64 -46.00
N SER A 40 -37.55 -5.61 -46.86
CA SER A 40 -36.25 -6.08 -47.33
C SER A 40 -35.22 -4.97 -47.55
N PRO A 41 -33.97 -5.11 -47.06
CA PRO A 41 -32.92 -4.18 -47.38
C PRO A 41 -32.56 -4.32 -48.87
N THR A 42 -32.94 -3.32 -49.65
CA THR A 42 -32.38 -3.12 -50.99
C THR A 42 -30.93 -2.69 -50.79
N ILE A 43 -30.01 -3.62 -51.02
CA ILE A 43 -28.57 -3.38 -50.98
C ILE A 43 -28.23 -2.51 -52.19
N THR A 44 -28.20 -1.19 -52.01
CA THR A 44 -27.56 -0.29 -52.97
C THR A 44 -26.05 -0.39 -52.79
N THR A 45 -25.45 -1.14 -53.70
CA THR A 45 -24.02 -1.36 -53.87
C THR A 45 -23.35 -0.05 -54.31
N THR A 46 -22.92 0.78 -53.37
CA THR A 46 -22.00 1.89 -53.66
C THR A 46 -20.57 1.35 -53.59
N THR A 47 -20.06 1.01 -54.76
CA THR A 47 -18.69 0.59 -55.04
C THR A 47 -17.72 1.76 -54.86
N ALA A 48 -17.23 1.93 -53.63
CA ALA A 48 -16.02 2.71 -53.36
C ALA A 48 -14.85 1.74 -53.10
N SER A 49 -13.88 1.79 -54.01
CA SER A 49 -12.71 0.92 -54.13
C SER A 49 -11.91 0.79 -52.83
N ALA A 50 -12.22 -0.25 -52.06
CA ALA A 50 -11.27 -0.83 -51.12
C ALA A 50 -10.20 -1.57 -51.94
N VAL A 51 -9.00 -1.01 -51.98
CA VAL A 51 -7.80 -1.63 -52.55
C VAL A 51 -7.54 -2.92 -51.77
N SER A 52 -8.09 -4.03 -52.26
CA SER A 52 -7.88 -5.35 -51.71
C SER A 52 -6.44 -5.75 -52.05
N THR A 53 -5.53 -5.59 -51.10
CA THR A 53 -4.29 -6.37 -51.09
C THR A 53 -4.68 -7.84 -50.89
N GLN A 54 -5.09 -8.51 -51.97
CA GLN A 54 -5.16 -9.96 -52.08
C GLN A 54 -3.72 -10.50 -52.05
N ALA A 55 -3.10 -10.40 -50.88
CA ALA A 55 -1.86 -11.10 -50.60
C ALA A 55 -2.20 -12.60 -50.65
N LYS A 56 -1.70 -13.27 -51.70
CA LYS A 56 -1.73 -14.72 -51.94
C LYS A 56 -1.92 -15.48 -50.63
N ALA A 57 -3.16 -15.87 -50.32
CA ALA A 57 -3.45 -16.84 -49.29
C ALA A 57 -2.81 -18.14 -49.75
N LYS A 58 -1.57 -18.38 -49.28
CA LYS A 58 -0.96 -19.72 -49.34
C LYS A 58 -2.00 -20.67 -48.76
N ASN A 59 -2.21 -21.82 -49.39
CA ASN A 59 -3.13 -22.89 -48.98
C ASN A 59 -2.85 -23.31 -47.52
N GLU A 60 -3.29 -22.50 -46.55
CA GLU A 60 -3.27 -22.88 -45.15
C GLU A 60 -4.30 -24.00 -45.02
N ASN A 61 -3.84 -25.13 -44.50
CA ASN A 61 -4.68 -26.30 -44.30
C ASN A 61 -5.87 -25.90 -43.42
N LEU A 62 -7.08 -26.21 -43.85
CA LEU A 62 -8.32 -25.91 -43.12
C LEU A 62 -8.25 -26.41 -41.66
N GLN A 63 -7.59 -27.55 -41.44
CA GLN A 63 -7.37 -28.11 -40.10
C GLN A 63 -6.52 -27.19 -39.21
N ASP A 64 -5.51 -26.52 -39.77
CA ASP A 64 -4.69 -25.54 -39.04
C ASP A 64 -5.48 -24.30 -38.68
N ALA A 65 -6.34 -23.82 -39.59
CA ALA A 65 -7.24 -22.71 -39.32
C ALA A 65 -8.21 -23.02 -38.17
N PHE A 66 -8.82 -24.21 -38.16
CA PHE A 66 -9.68 -24.66 -37.05
C PHE A 66 -8.92 -24.80 -35.72
N ARG A 67 -7.68 -25.31 -35.75
CA ARG A 67 -6.83 -25.39 -34.54
C ARG A 67 -6.56 -24.01 -33.96
N ARG A 68 -6.14 -23.06 -34.79
CA ARG A 68 -5.89 -21.67 -34.37
C ARG A 68 -7.15 -21.01 -33.82
N PHE A 69 -8.29 -21.18 -34.48
CA PHE A 69 -9.56 -20.64 -34.01
C PHE A 69 -9.96 -21.20 -32.64
N ARG A 70 -9.80 -22.52 -32.43
CA ARG A 70 -10.08 -23.16 -31.14
C ARG A 70 -9.15 -22.65 -30.04
N GLU A 71 -7.86 -22.51 -30.33
CA GLU A 71 -6.86 -21.97 -29.39
C GLU A 71 -7.19 -20.51 -29.02
N GLN A 72 -7.47 -19.66 -30.02
CA GLN A 72 -7.89 -18.28 -29.82
C GLN A 72 -9.14 -18.18 -28.95
N ARG A 73 -10.17 -19.02 -29.21
CA ARG A 73 -11.39 -19.05 -28.39
C ARG A 73 -11.14 -19.48 -26.95
N MET A 74 -10.27 -20.47 -26.72
CA MET A 74 -9.90 -20.88 -25.36
C MET A 74 -9.14 -19.78 -24.62
N ASP A 75 -8.22 -19.08 -25.29
CA ASP A 75 -7.46 -18.00 -24.69
C ASP A 75 -8.32 -16.76 -24.41
N GLU A 76 -9.27 -16.45 -25.31
CA GLU A 76 -10.30 -15.42 -25.08
C GLU A 76 -11.15 -15.75 -23.84
N MET A 77 -11.63 -16.99 -23.71
CA MET A 77 -12.39 -17.45 -22.55
C MET A 77 -11.56 -17.38 -21.26
N ARG A 78 -10.29 -17.81 -21.29
CA ARG A 78 -9.37 -17.70 -20.14
C ARG A 78 -9.15 -16.24 -19.74
N LEU A 79 -8.97 -15.34 -20.71
CA LEU A 79 -8.82 -13.92 -20.46
C LEU A 79 -10.09 -13.34 -19.82
N GLN A 80 -11.26 -13.68 -20.35
CA GLN A 80 -12.54 -13.24 -19.79
C GLN A 80 -12.72 -13.71 -18.34
N ASN A 81 -12.47 -15.00 -18.05
CA ASN A 81 -12.54 -15.56 -16.70
C ASN A 81 -11.59 -14.84 -15.72
N ARG A 82 -10.35 -14.53 -16.17
CA ARG A 82 -9.38 -13.75 -15.38
C ARG A 82 -9.90 -12.33 -15.10
N LEU A 83 -10.48 -11.66 -16.09
CA LEU A 83 -11.03 -10.31 -15.94
C LEU A 83 -12.24 -10.31 -14.98
N GLU A 84 -13.14 -11.28 -15.09
CA GLU A 84 -14.28 -11.44 -14.19
C GLU A 84 -13.84 -11.73 -12.75
N ALA A 85 -12.88 -12.64 -12.56
CA ALA A 85 -12.29 -12.91 -11.24
C ALA A 85 -11.65 -11.65 -10.63
N ARG A 86 -10.93 -10.85 -11.44
CA ARG A 86 -10.35 -9.57 -11.00
C ARG A 86 -11.43 -8.56 -10.59
N LYS A 87 -12.52 -8.46 -11.37
CA LYS A 87 -13.67 -7.60 -11.05
C LYS A 87 -14.34 -8.04 -9.73
N LYS A 88 -14.64 -9.33 -9.56
CA LYS A 88 -15.20 -9.90 -8.32
C LYS A 88 -14.31 -9.60 -7.10
N ARG A 89 -12.98 -9.80 -7.23
CA ARG A 89 -12.00 -9.45 -6.18
C ARG A 89 -12.03 -7.96 -5.82
N LYS A 90 -12.11 -7.06 -6.82
CA LYS A 90 -12.18 -5.61 -6.61
C LYS A 90 -13.45 -5.20 -5.87
N ILE A 91 -14.60 -5.78 -6.23
CA ILE A 91 -15.89 -5.54 -5.56
C ILE A 91 -15.81 -6.00 -4.09
N ARG A 92 -15.36 -7.24 -3.85
CA ARG A 92 -15.20 -7.79 -2.48
C ARG A 92 -14.28 -6.93 -1.61
N ARG A 93 -13.15 -6.47 -2.15
CA ARG A 93 -12.19 -5.62 -1.42
C ARG A 93 -12.72 -4.21 -1.15
N SER A 94 -13.66 -3.73 -1.97
CA SER A 94 -14.29 -2.41 -1.84
C SER A 94 -15.51 -2.40 -0.92
N ASN A 95 -15.85 -3.52 -0.27
CA ASN A 95 -16.93 -3.58 0.71
C ASN A 95 -16.65 -2.60 1.88
N PRO A 96 -17.54 -1.61 2.16
CA PRO A 96 -17.33 -0.59 3.17
C PRO A 96 -17.15 -1.14 4.59
N GLN A 97 -17.91 -2.18 4.97
CA GLN A 97 -17.82 -2.81 6.29
C GLN A 97 -16.47 -3.51 6.48
N ARG A 98 -15.99 -4.23 5.45
CA ARG A 98 -14.65 -4.83 5.47
C ARG A 98 -13.58 -3.75 5.62
N MET A 99 -13.65 -2.68 4.83
CA MET A 99 -12.68 -1.58 4.90
C MET A 99 -12.67 -0.91 6.28
N ARG A 100 -13.86 -0.66 6.88
CA ARG A 100 -13.98 -0.10 8.23
C ARG A 100 -13.33 -1.01 9.28
N ARG A 101 -13.60 -2.32 9.25
CA ARG A 101 -12.98 -3.28 10.17
C ARG A 101 -11.46 -3.31 10.03
N LEU A 102 -10.95 -3.37 8.79
CA LEU A 102 -9.51 -3.42 8.52
C LEU A 102 -8.81 -2.12 8.95
N ARG A 103 -9.48 -0.98 8.82
CA ARG A 103 -9.01 0.32 9.29
C ARG A 103 -8.85 0.37 10.81
N LEU A 104 -9.83 -0.12 11.56
CA LEU A 104 -9.74 -0.22 13.02
C LEU A 104 -8.62 -1.18 13.44
N LYS A 105 -8.53 -2.35 12.78
CA LYS A 105 -7.45 -3.32 13.00
C LYS A 105 -6.06 -2.73 12.77
N PHE A 106 -5.91 -1.87 11.76
CA PHE A 106 -4.65 -1.16 11.49
C PHE A 106 -4.25 -0.24 12.66
N VAL A 107 -5.20 0.55 13.17
CA VAL A 107 -4.96 1.44 14.32
C VAL A 107 -4.67 0.64 15.59
N GLU A 108 -5.45 -0.40 15.88
CA GLU A 108 -5.23 -1.29 17.03
C GLU A 108 -3.87 -1.98 16.98
N GLN A 109 -3.45 -2.44 15.79
CA GLN A 109 -2.14 -3.05 15.61
C GLN A 109 -1.02 -2.03 15.86
N ALA A 110 -1.18 -0.75 15.47
CA ALA A 110 -0.23 0.30 15.80
C ALA A 110 -0.13 0.54 17.32
N LYS A 111 -1.25 0.49 18.06
CA LYS A 111 -1.27 0.64 19.52
C LYS A 111 -0.45 -0.43 20.25
N ARG A 112 -0.28 -1.63 19.68
CA ARG A 112 0.57 -2.69 20.26
C ARG A 112 2.05 -2.33 20.30
N TYR A 113 2.46 -1.33 19.53
CA TYR A 113 3.85 -0.87 19.46
C TYR A 113 4.15 0.33 20.37
N LEU A 114 3.21 0.77 21.20
CA LEU A 114 3.46 1.83 22.19
C LEU A 114 4.63 1.45 23.11
N GLY A 115 5.49 2.43 23.39
CA GLY A 115 6.70 2.25 24.21
C GLY A 115 7.91 1.71 23.44
N VAL A 116 7.76 1.28 22.19
CA VAL A 116 8.91 0.79 21.40
C VAL A 116 9.85 1.96 21.06
N PRO A 117 11.15 1.85 21.37
CA PRO A 117 12.12 2.93 21.15
C PRO A 117 12.39 3.19 19.66
N TYR A 118 12.79 4.43 19.33
CA TYR A 118 12.98 4.88 17.94
C TYR A 118 14.16 4.18 17.25
N ALA A 119 15.37 4.30 17.77
CA ALA A 119 16.56 3.61 17.26
C ALA A 119 17.62 3.44 18.33
N LYS A 120 18.28 2.27 18.35
CA LYS A 120 19.28 1.90 19.37
C LYS A 120 20.39 2.93 19.58
N LYS A 121 20.87 3.56 18.51
CA LYS A 121 21.98 4.53 18.53
C LYS A 121 21.73 5.79 19.34
N TYR A 122 20.48 6.06 19.73
CA TYR A 122 20.10 7.25 20.50
C TYR A 122 19.95 6.99 22.01
N PHE A 123 20.11 5.74 22.44
CA PHE A 123 20.01 5.34 23.84
C PHE A 123 21.38 4.93 24.37
N GLN A 124 21.60 5.10 25.68
CA GLN A 124 22.87 4.75 26.31
C GLN A 124 22.92 3.25 26.62
N PRO A 125 24.08 2.57 26.45
CA PRO A 125 24.24 1.19 26.87
C PRO A 125 23.84 0.97 28.33
N GLY A 126 23.05 -0.07 28.61
CA GLY A 126 22.53 -0.35 29.95
C GLY A 126 21.14 0.22 30.25
N THR A 127 20.60 1.11 29.41
CA THR A 127 19.20 1.54 29.51
C THR A 127 18.24 0.46 28.98
N PRO A 128 17.01 0.33 29.53
CA PRO A 128 16.05 -0.66 29.05
C PRO A 128 15.68 -0.44 27.57
N GLU A 129 15.71 0.80 27.08
CA GLU A 129 15.48 1.14 25.69
C GLU A 129 16.60 0.64 24.77
N TYR A 130 17.86 0.77 25.20
CA TYR A 130 19.01 0.29 24.42
C TYR A 130 19.03 -1.24 24.29
N GLU A 131 18.52 -1.95 25.31
CA GLU A 131 18.37 -3.41 25.32
C GLU A 131 17.06 -3.91 24.71
N SER A 132 16.23 -3.01 24.17
CA SER A 132 15.02 -3.40 23.45
C SER A 132 15.34 -4.30 22.25
N LYS A 133 14.50 -5.31 22.03
CA LYS A 133 14.60 -6.23 20.89
C LYS A 133 14.16 -5.60 19.57
N LEU A 134 13.34 -4.56 19.65
CA LEU A 134 12.73 -3.91 18.50
C LEU A 134 12.91 -2.39 18.60
N PHE A 135 13.18 -1.79 17.44
CA PHE A 135 13.26 -0.34 17.28
C PHE A 135 12.45 0.05 16.05
N LEU A 136 11.65 1.11 16.17
CA LEU A 136 10.77 1.57 15.11
C LEU A 136 10.91 3.08 14.91
N ASP A 137 11.45 3.47 13.76
CA ASP A 137 11.35 4.84 13.28
C ASP A 137 9.94 5.14 12.75
N CYS A 138 9.67 6.38 12.32
CA CYS A 138 8.35 6.80 11.89
C CYS A 138 7.77 5.94 10.75
N CYS A 139 8.57 5.67 9.71
CA CYS A 139 8.16 4.79 8.61
C CYS A 139 8.29 3.30 8.98
N GLY A 140 9.17 2.93 9.90
CA GLY A 140 9.31 1.57 10.41
C GLY A 140 8.06 1.12 11.16
N LEU A 141 7.46 1.99 11.96
CA LEU A 141 6.18 1.72 12.64
C LEU A 141 5.09 1.35 11.63
N VAL A 142 4.84 2.22 10.64
CA VAL A 142 3.82 1.99 9.61
C VAL A 142 4.11 0.70 8.82
N ARG A 143 5.37 0.46 8.41
CA ARG A 143 5.74 -0.79 7.73
C ARG A 143 5.50 -2.01 8.58
N ARG A 144 5.87 -1.96 9.86
CA ARG A 144 5.73 -3.09 10.76
C ARG A 144 4.27 -3.47 10.94
N VAL A 145 3.40 -2.49 11.17
CA VAL A 145 1.94 -2.69 11.22
C VAL A 145 1.42 -3.30 9.93
N MET A 146 1.85 -2.79 8.77
CA MET A 146 1.45 -3.33 7.47
C MET A 146 1.96 -4.75 7.22
N TYR A 147 3.14 -5.12 7.72
CA TYR A 147 3.67 -6.47 7.63
C TYR A 147 2.88 -7.46 8.47
N ASP A 148 2.54 -7.10 9.70
CA ASP A 148 1.72 -7.97 10.55
C ASP A 148 0.32 -8.20 9.95
N LEU A 149 -0.21 -7.20 9.22
CA LEU A 149 -1.52 -7.25 8.58
C LEU A 149 -1.46 -7.59 7.08
N ALA A 150 -0.31 -8.06 6.56
CA ALA A 150 -0.12 -8.27 5.12
C ALA A 150 -1.16 -9.23 4.51
N LYS A 151 -1.54 -10.28 5.25
CA LYS A 151 -2.58 -11.24 4.84
C LYS A 151 -3.95 -10.57 4.70
N ASP A 152 -4.31 -9.69 5.65
CA ASP A 152 -5.61 -9.01 5.66
C ASP A 152 -5.71 -7.95 4.55
N PHE A 153 -4.63 -7.21 4.33
CA PHE A 153 -4.53 -6.21 3.26
C PHE A 153 -4.41 -6.86 1.87
N GLY A 154 -3.90 -8.09 1.81
CA GLY A 154 -3.71 -8.84 0.56
C GLY A 154 -2.52 -8.34 -0.25
N PHE A 155 -1.55 -7.69 0.39
CA PHE A 155 -0.25 -7.30 -0.16
C PHE A 155 0.76 -7.04 0.97
N MET A 156 2.04 -7.02 0.61
CA MET A 156 3.13 -6.61 1.50
C MET A 156 3.67 -5.26 1.02
N ILE A 157 3.81 -4.30 1.93
CA ILE A 157 4.38 -2.99 1.58
C ILE A 157 5.88 -3.12 1.25
N GLY A 158 6.41 -2.31 0.34
CA GLY A 158 7.84 -2.35 0.04
C GLY A 158 8.75 -1.85 1.19
N PRO A 159 10.06 -2.17 1.16
CA PRO A 159 11.01 -1.84 2.23
C PRO A 159 11.53 -0.39 2.18
N TRP A 160 10.87 0.52 1.44
CA TRP A 160 11.30 1.91 1.29
C TRP A 160 10.84 2.81 2.45
N ASN A 161 11.12 4.10 2.33
CA ASN A 161 10.86 5.13 3.34
C ASN A 161 9.44 5.72 3.22
N GLN A 162 9.15 6.76 4.01
CA GLN A 162 7.87 7.47 4.00
C GLN A 162 7.49 8.05 2.64
N SER A 163 8.45 8.46 1.79
CA SER A 163 8.14 8.97 0.45
C SER A 163 7.48 7.92 -0.43
N TYR A 164 7.91 6.66 -0.31
CA TYR A 164 7.24 5.57 -1.02
C TYR A 164 5.81 5.35 -0.52
N MET A 165 5.58 5.44 0.80
CA MET A 165 4.23 5.32 1.36
C MET A 165 3.32 6.42 0.82
N PHE A 166 3.82 7.67 0.79
CA PHE A 166 3.13 8.82 0.23
C PHE A 166 2.73 8.58 -1.22
N ASP A 167 3.65 8.08 -2.04
CA ASP A 167 3.42 7.80 -3.45
C ASP A 167 2.38 6.68 -3.69
N THR A 168 2.22 5.76 -2.74
CA THR A 168 1.19 4.70 -2.83
C THR A 168 -0.21 5.14 -2.39
N LEU A 169 -0.35 6.37 -1.88
CA LEU A 169 -1.59 6.93 -1.37
C LEU A 169 -2.00 8.17 -2.17
N PRO A 170 -2.72 8.01 -3.31
CA PRO A 170 -3.03 9.12 -4.20
C PRO A 170 -4.04 10.11 -3.60
N LYS A 171 -4.94 9.65 -2.74
CA LYS A 171 -6.04 10.47 -2.20
C LYS A 171 -5.54 11.33 -1.02
N THR A 172 -5.39 12.63 -1.26
CA THR A 172 -5.17 13.63 -0.21
C THR A 172 -6.49 13.99 0.47
N VAL A 173 -6.45 14.17 1.78
CA VAL A 173 -7.56 14.66 2.60
C VAL A 173 -7.32 16.15 2.88
N THR A 174 -8.19 17.01 2.38
CA THR A 174 -8.01 18.48 2.46
C THR A 174 -8.43 19.05 3.81
N ARG A 175 -9.48 18.49 4.44
CA ARG A 175 -10.02 18.98 5.72
C ARG A 175 -9.80 17.94 6.80
N LEU A 176 -9.40 18.39 7.99
CA LEU A 176 -9.22 17.53 9.15
C LEU A 176 -10.51 16.76 9.51
N SER A 177 -11.68 17.38 9.34
CA SER A 177 -12.98 16.73 9.59
C SER A 177 -13.25 15.49 8.72
N ASP A 178 -12.60 15.39 7.57
CA ASP A 178 -12.75 14.27 6.64
C ASP A 178 -11.70 13.16 6.91
N ALA A 179 -10.74 13.42 7.81
CA ALA A 179 -9.71 12.46 8.17
C ALA A 179 -10.31 11.33 9.01
N LYS A 180 -9.89 10.09 8.71
CA LYS A 180 -10.40 8.89 9.37
C LYS A 180 -9.29 8.23 10.20
N PRO A 181 -9.65 7.46 11.26
CA PRO A 181 -8.69 6.61 11.97
C PRO A 181 -7.84 5.80 10.99
N GLY A 182 -6.52 5.80 11.14
CA GLY A 182 -5.60 5.07 10.26
C GLY A 182 -5.15 5.82 9.01
N ASP A 183 -5.77 6.96 8.66
CA ASP A 183 -5.18 7.84 7.64
C ASP A 183 -3.79 8.31 8.09
N LEU A 184 -2.92 8.64 7.14
CA LEU A 184 -1.52 8.96 7.42
C LEU A 184 -1.28 10.45 7.27
N VAL A 185 -0.63 11.06 8.26
CA VAL A 185 -0.14 12.44 8.17
C VAL A 185 1.31 12.41 7.76
N PHE A 186 1.61 13.04 6.63
CA PHE A 186 2.95 13.21 6.11
C PHE A 186 3.44 14.63 6.36
N ILE A 187 4.70 14.76 6.79
CA ILE A 187 5.31 16.06 7.04
C ILE A 187 6.42 16.27 6.00
N SER A 188 6.24 17.30 5.17
CA SER A 188 7.30 17.83 4.31
C SER A 188 7.99 18.99 5.04
N ALA A 189 9.31 19.02 5.07
CA ALA A 189 10.07 20.04 5.78
C ALA A 189 11.50 20.17 5.27
N THR A 190 12.16 21.29 5.59
CA THR A 190 13.59 21.51 5.29
C THR A 190 14.44 21.28 6.53
N TYR A 191 15.47 20.43 6.44
CA TYR A 191 16.40 20.23 7.55
C TYR A 191 17.22 21.49 7.82
N TYR A 192 17.41 21.83 9.10
CA TYR A 192 18.32 22.92 9.49
C TYR A 192 19.76 22.66 9.04
N ASN A 193 20.18 21.39 9.04
CA ASN A 193 21.50 21.00 8.58
C ASN A 193 21.47 20.69 7.07
N PRO A 194 22.10 21.52 6.21
CA PRO A 194 22.09 21.33 4.76
C PRO A 194 22.89 20.10 4.30
N LYS A 195 23.72 19.51 5.17
CA LYS A 195 24.46 18.27 4.89
C LYS A 195 23.56 17.03 4.93
N MET A 196 22.36 17.14 5.50
CA MET A 196 21.41 16.03 5.57
C MET A 196 20.89 15.70 4.17
N LYS A 197 20.83 14.41 3.86
CA LYS A 197 20.32 13.95 2.57
C LYS A 197 18.84 14.32 2.43
N LYS A 198 18.54 15.17 1.45
CA LYS A 198 17.17 15.48 1.05
C LYS A 198 16.41 14.20 0.69
N GLN A 199 15.24 14.05 1.27
CA GLN A 199 14.32 12.95 0.96
C GLN A 199 13.47 13.33 -0.26
N ARG A 200 12.87 12.33 -0.93
CA ARG A 200 11.93 12.61 -2.02
C ARG A 200 10.70 13.34 -1.46
N HIS A 201 10.22 14.34 -2.20
CA HIS A 201 9.13 15.24 -1.79
C HIS A 201 9.40 16.01 -0.49
N ASP A 202 10.68 16.11 -0.09
CA ASP A 202 11.11 16.71 1.17
C ASP A 202 10.37 16.11 2.40
N LEU A 203 9.92 14.85 2.29
CA LEU A 203 9.17 14.16 3.33
C LEU A 203 10.10 13.72 4.46
N THR A 204 9.94 14.31 5.63
CA THR A 204 10.79 14.05 6.79
C THR A 204 10.15 13.10 7.80
N HIS A 205 8.82 13.02 7.85
CA HIS A 205 8.11 12.28 8.89
C HIS A 205 6.73 11.75 8.44
N VAL A 206 6.24 10.73 9.13
CA VAL A 206 4.90 10.17 8.95
C VAL A 206 4.29 9.72 10.29
N GLU A 207 3.00 9.98 10.49
CA GLU A 207 2.23 9.53 11.66
C GLU A 207 0.88 8.93 11.25
N ILE A 208 0.28 8.17 12.17
CA ILE A 208 -1.03 7.53 11.97
C ILE A 208 -2.09 8.31 12.74
N MET A 209 -3.15 8.75 12.08
CA MET A 209 -4.31 9.39 12.70
C MET A 209 -5.08 8.41 13.59
N LEU A 210 -5.47 8.83 14.79
CA LEU A 210 -6.33 8.00 15.65
C LEU A 210 -7.82 8.17 15.35
N GLY A 211 -8.19 9.33 14.79
CA GLY A 211 -9.58 9.70 14.48
C GLY A 211 -10.27 10.51 15.58
N ASP A 212 -9.60 10.74 16.71
CA ASP A 212 -10.07 11.57 17.82
C ASP A 212 -9.55 13.01 17.63
N GLY A 213 -9.95 13.67 16.54
CA GLY A 213 -9.49 15.00 16.17
C GLY A 213 -8.06 15.01 15.61
N GLU A 214 -7.18 15.81 16.21
CA GLU A 214 -5.78 15.95 15.76
C GLU A 214 -4.84 14.87 16.31
N LYS A 215 -5.36 13.95 17.14
CA LYS A 215 -4.54 12.96 17.84
C LYS A 215 -3.90 11.96 16.88
N THR A 216 -2.62 11.68 17.10
CA THR A 216 -1.84 10.73 16.30
C THR A 216 -1.08 9.74 17.16
N ILE A 217 -0.67 8.63 16.53
CA ILE A 217 0.35 7.73 17.05
C ILE A 217 1.55 7.74 16.10
N GLY A 218 2.75 7.88 16.67
CA GLY A 218 3.97 8.01 15.88
C GLY A 218 5.23 7.89 16.74
N ALA A 219 6.39 8.04 16.08
CA ALA A 219 7.71 8.02 16.72
C ALA A 219 8.47 9.29 16.30
N ARG A 220 8.28 10.40 17.03
CA ARG A 220 8.68 11.77 16.61
C ARG A 220 10.16 12.09 16.71
N TRP A 221 10.79 11.71 17.80
CA TRP A 221 12.15 12.14 18.14
C TRP A 221 13.10 10.96 18.29
N ASN A 222 14.38 11.26 18.11
CA ASN A 222 15.46 10.29 18.04
C ASN A 222 15.60 9.46 19.33
N ASP A 223 15.52 10.12 20.48
CA ASP A 223 15.54 9.56 21.83
C ASP A 223 14.15 9.13 22.32
N GLY A 224 13.18 9.03 21.39
CA GLY A 224 11.78 8.82 21.70
C GLY A 224 11.32 7.38 21.62
N LYS A 225 10.07 7.20 22.02
CA LYS A 225 9.33 5.94 21.87
C LYS A 225 8.09 6.19 21.02
N VAL A 226 7.50 5.12 20.51
CA VAL A 226 6.17 5.17 19.91
C VAL A 226 5.17 5.56 21.01
N GLN A 227 4.43 6.63 20.81
CA GLN A 227 3.48 7.15 21.80
C GLN A 227 2.31 7.88 21.14
N TYR A 228 1.34 8.24 21.97
CA TYR A 228 0.25 9.13 21.58
C TYR A 228 0.71 10.58 21.58
N PHE A 229 0.13 11.36 20.67
CA PHE A 229 0.29 12.80 20.59
C PHE A 229 -1.06 13.46 20.44
N ASP A 230 -1.25 14.59 21.12
CA ASP A 230 -2.53 15.29 21.12
C ASP A 230 -2.85 15.99 19.79
N SER A 231 -1.81 16.44 19.09
CA SER A 231 -1.92 17.04 17.76
C SER A 231 -0.84 16.51 16.84
N TYR A 232 -1.19 16.28 15.57
CA TYR A 232 -0.23 16.00 14.48
C TYR A 232 0.69 17.18 14.18
N GLN A 233 0.33 18.39 14.62
CA GLN A 233 1.13 19.59 14.46
C GLN A 233 2.13 19.70 15.62
N PHE A 234 3.41 19.92 15.29
CA PHE A 234 4.46 20.11 16.28
C PHE A 234 5.68 20.79 15.67
N VAL A 235 6.44 21.50 16.51
CA VAL A 235 7.69 22.14 16.11
C VAL A 235 8.85 21.14 16.28
N SER A 236 9.58 20.86 15.21
CA SER A 236 10.73 19.95 15.23
C SER A 236 12.03 20.70 15.49
N LYS A 237 12.92 20.09 16.26
CA LYS A 237 14.31 20.58 16.45
C LYS A 237 15.21 20.29 15.25
N SER A 238 14.83 19.34 14.37
CA SER A 238 15.70 18.87 13.27
C SER A 238 15.40 19.52 11.92
N TYR A 239 14.20 20.07 11.75
CA TYR A 239 13.74 20.65 10.49
C TYR A 239 12.73 21.78 10.74
N HIS A 240 12.59 22.68 9.77
CA HIS A 240 11.68 23.82 9.78
C HIS A 240 10.77 23.83 8.54
N SER A 241 9.89 24.84 8.46
CA SER A 241 8.96 25.04 7.33
C SER A 241 8.10 23.80 7.08
N GLN A 242 7.48 23.29 8.14
CA GLN A 242 6.66 22.08 8.05
C GLN A 242 5.38 22.33 7.26
N VAL A 243 5.10 21.43 6.33
CA VAL A 243 3.84 21.33 5.60
C VAL A 243 3.24 19.96 5.89
N TYR A 244 2.02 19.95 6.42
CA TYR A 244 1.30 18.74 6.79
C TYR A 244 0.36 18.32 5.66
N THR A 245 0.49 17.08 5.20
CA THR A 245 -0.38 16.51 4.16
C THR A 245 -1.00 15.21 4.67
N ILE A 246 -2.33 15.19 4.80
CA ILE A 246 -3.07 14.00 5.22
C ILE A 246 -3.41 13.16 3.98
N LYS A 247 -3.08 11.87 4.00
CA LYS A 247 -3.37 10.91 2.93
C LYS A 247 -4.31 9.83 3.44
N SER A 248 -5.32 9.51 2.64
CA SER A 248 -6.31 8.50 3.00
C SER A 248 -5.75 7.09 2.84
N LEU A 249 -5.97 6.22 3.84
CA LEU A 249 -5.59 4.80 3.84
C LEU A 249 -6.46 3.94 2.89
N ASP A 250 -7.55 4.49 2.36
CA ASP A 250 -8.54 3.77 1.53
C ASP A 250 -7.93 2.93 0.37
N PRO A 251 -6.90 3.39 -0.38
CA PRO A 251 -6.27 2.59 -1.42
C PRO A 251 -5.68 1.29 -0.88
N TRP A 252 -4.99 1.34 0.26
CA TRP A 252 -4.42 0.16 0.91
C TRP A 252 -5.53 -0.77 1.42
N LEU A 253 -6.61 -0.23 2.00
CA LEU A 253 -7.75 -1.05 2.45
C LEU A 253 -8.42 -1.84 1.31
N LYS A 254 -8.37 -1.30 0.08
CA LYS A 254 -8.81 -1.97 -1.17
C LYS A 254 -7.79 -2.97 -1.71
N GLY A 255 -6.67 -3.18 -1.03
CA GLY A 255 -5.58 -4.06 -1.43
C GLY A 255 -4.76 -3.52 -2.60
N ILE A 256 -4.67 -2.20 -2.75
CA ILE A 256 -3.92 -1.54 -3.81
C ILE A 256 -2.67 -0.91 -3.20
N CYS A 257 -1.49 -1.36 -3.63
CA CYS A 257 -0.19 -0.81 -3.21
C CYS A 257 0.68 -0.60 -4.45
N LYS A 258 0.37 0.46 -5.19
CA LYS A 258 1.10 0.88 -6.39
C LYS A 258 1.50 2.34 -6.23
N SER A 259 2.72 2.67 -6.63
CA SER A 259 3.16 4.07 -6.69
C SER A 259 2.42 4.80 -7.78
N TYR A 260 1.91 6.00 -7.47
CA TYR A 260 1.29 6.91 -8.41
C TYR A 260 2.23 8.05 -8.84
N CYS A 261 3.45 8.11 -8.31
CA CYS A 261 4.45 9.08 -8.72
C CYS A 261 5.20 8.61 -9.97
N ALA A 262 5.17 9.41 -11.03
CA ALA A 262 5.88 9.15 -12.29
C ALA A 262 7.40 9.38 -12.19
N GLU A 263 7.83 10.31 -11.32
CA GLU A 263 9.24 10.67 -11.13
C GLU A 263 10.05 9.56 -10.43
N HIS A 264 9.34 8.72 -9.67
CA HIS A 264 9.94 7.79 -8.71
C HIS A 264 9.55 6.34 -9.00
N PRO A 265 10.27 5.65 -9.90
CA PRO A 265 10.06 4.23 -10.11
C PRO A 265 10.60 3.44 -8.90
N TRP A 266 9.72 3.10 -7.97
CA TRP A 266 10.03 2.25 -6.80
C TRP A 266 10.18 0.78 -7.23
N ARG A 267 11.28 0.49 -7.90
CA ARG A 267 11.60 -0.86 -8.37
C ARG A 267 12.31 -1.60 -7.25
N LEU A 268 11.74 -2.71 -6.78
CA LEU A 268 12.56 -3.69 -6.08
C LEU A 268 13.69 -4.05 -7.03
N ARG A 269 14.94 -4.02 -6.53
CA ARG A 269 16.07 -4.51 -7.34
C ARG A 269 15.66 -5.91 -7.79
N LYS A 270 15.47 -6.11 -9.10
CA LYS A 270 15.17 -7.43 -9.67
C LYS A 270 16.16 -8.41 -9.04
N ARG A 271 15.68 -9.59 -8.64
CA ARG A 271 16.52 -10.66 -8.05
C ARG A 271 17.88 -10.61 -8.73
N ILE A 272 18.93 -10.31 -7.95
CA ILE A 272 20.28 -10.12 -8.46
C ILE A 272 20.53 -11.24 -9.46
N LYS A 273 20.71 -10.89 -10.75
CA LYS A 273 21.01 -11.89 -11.76
C LYS A 273 22.26 -12.59 -11.28
N VAL A 274 22.07 -13.81 -10.80
CA VAL A 274 23.11 -14.59 -10.16
C VAL A 274 24.20 -14.75 -11.22
N ASN A 275 25.38 -14.16 -10.98
CA ASN A 275 26.47 -14.21 -11.96
C ASN A 275 26.83 -15.68 -12.20
N LYS A 276 27.26 -16.05 -13.42
CA LYS A 276 27.73 -17.41 -13.76
C LYS A 276 28.81 -17.95 -12.81
N LYS A 277 29.52 -17.06 -12.11
CA LYS A 277 30.55 -17.37 -11.11
C LYS A 277 30.03 -17.48 -9.67
N SER A 278 28.77 -17.14 -9.42
CA SER A 278 28.16 -17.27 -8.09
C SER A 278 27.86 -18.74 -7.83
N ILE A 279 28.09 -19.18 -6.59
CA ILE A 279 27.77 -20.53 -6.13
C ILE A 279 26.27 -20.88 -6.25
N PHE A 280 25.41 -19.87 -6.36
CA PHE A 280 23.96 -20.03 -6.57
C PHE A 280 23.56 -20.07 -8.04
N TYR A 281 24.52 -20.02 -8.97
CA TYR A 281 24.24 -20.17 -10.40
C TYR A 281 24.01 -21.64 -10.70
N SER A 282 22.75 -22.08 -10.70
CA SER A 282 22.37 -23.43 -11.11
C SER A 282 22.70 -23.62 -12.60
N ARG A 283 23.67 -24.49 -12.87
CA ARG A 283 24.16 -24.80 -14.23
C ARG A 283 23.08 -25.40 -15.14
N ASP A 284 22.01 -25.92 -14.54
CA ASP A 284 20.92 -26.62 -15.23
C ASP A 284 20.03 -25.69 -16.07
N GLN A 285 19.93 -24.39 -15.74
CA GLN A 285 19.09 -23.46 -16.49
C GLN A 285 19.61 -23.15 -17.91
N SER A 286 20.86 -23.47 -18.23
CA SER A 286 21.41 -23.25 -19.58
C SER A 286 21.12 -24.36 -20.60
N ASN A 287 20.75 -25.57 -20.17
CA ASN A 287 20.55 -26.70 -21.10
C ASN A 287 19.12 -26.81 -21.67
N ASP A 288 18.14 -26.11 -21.09
CA ASP A 288 16.75 -26.21 -21.55
C ASP A 288 16.48 -25.37 -22.83
N LYS A 289 17.25 -24.29 -23.02
CA LYS A 289 17.15 -23.46 -24.23
C LYS A 289 17.79 -24.09 -25.47
N SER A 290 18.75 -25.00 -25.31
CA SER A 290 19.36 -25.71 -26.45
C SER A 290 18.54 -26.91 -26.90
N ARG A 291 17.80 -27.58 -25.99
CA ARG A 291 16.92 -28.72 -26.34
C ARG A 291 15.67 -28.31 -27.12
N ARG A 292 15.11 -27.12 -26.90
CA ARG A 292 13.96 -26.63 -27.70
C ARG A 292 14.30 -26.25 -29.14
N ARG A 293 15.58 -26.10 -29.49
CA ARG A 293 16.00 -25.80 -30.87
C ARG A 293 16.30 -27.03 -31.73
N SER A 294 16.47 -28.22 -31.13
CA SER A 294 16.84 -29.44 -31.86
C SER A 294 15.66 -30.31 -32.33
N HIS A 295 14.41 -29.99 -32.00
CA HIS A 295 13.23 -30.75 -32.44
C HIS A 295 12.52 -30.20 -33.70
N SER A 296 13.13 -29.28 -34.44
CA SER A 296 12.57 -28.72 -35.69
C SER A 296 13.34 -29.07 -36.97
N LYS A 297 14.33 -29.98 -36.91
CA LYS A 297 15.03 -30.45 -38.11
C LYS A 297 15.08 -31.98 -38.18
N GLY A 298 14.32 -32.52 -39.13
CA GLY A 298 14.77 -33.66 -39.92
C GLY A 298 14.37 -35.03 -39.42
N THR A 299 13.14 -35.43 -39.72
CA THR A 299 12.85 -36.82 -40.08
C THR A 299 13.52 -37.09 -41.44
N SER A 300 14.73 -37.65 -41.44
CA SER A 300 15.25 -38.36 -42.63
C SER A 300 16.05 -39.58 -42.20
N CYS A 301 15.61 -40.71 -42.72
CA CYS A 301 16.18 -42.05 -42.69
C CYS A 301 17.68 -42.14 -43.02
N GLY A 302 18.36 -43.15 -42.48
CA GLY A 302 19.48 -43.81 -43.18
C GLY A 302 20.74 -44.15 -42.37
N SER A 303 20.96 -45.45 -42.18
CA SER A 303 22.25 -46.19 -42.24
C SER A 303 23.37 -46.00 -41.20
N ILE A 304 23.46 -47.01 -40.33
CA ILE A 304 24.61 -47.87 -39.95
C ILE A 304 25.98 -47.54 -40.59
N SER A 305 27.01 -47.31 -39.76
CA SER A 305 28.32 -48.00 -39.81
C SER A 305 29.24 -47.60 -38.64
N SER A 306 30.26 -48.42 -38.41
CA SER A 306 30.98 -48.68 -37.18
C SER A 306 32.37 -48.01 -37.06
N VAL A 307 33.02 -48.35 -35.93
CA VAL A 307 34.45 -48.49 -35.61
C VAL A 307 35.29 -47.28 -35.12
N ASN A 308 35.67 -47.41 -33.84
CA ASN A 308 36.92 -47.09 -33.13
C ASN A 308 37.97 -46.15 -33.76
N SER A 309 38.47 -45.22 -32.93
CA SER A 309 39.91 -45.11 -32.68
C SER A 309 40.22 -44.36 -31.39
N SER A 310 41.13 -44.94 -30.63
CA SER A 310 41.76 -44.48 -29.40
C SER A 310 42.72 -43.31 -29.63
N THR A 311 43.01 -42.53 -28.58
CA THR A 311 44.36 -42.36 -27.98
C THR A 311 44.55 -41.00 -27.28
N LYS A 312 45.49 -41.03 -26.32
CA LYS A 312 46.31 -39.95 -25.74
C LYS A 312 45.86 -39.28 -24.44
N LYS A 313 46.30 -39.95 -23.37
CA LYS A 313 46.86 -39.38 -22.13
C LYS A 313 47.77 -38.18 -22.41
N THR A 314 47.71 -37.15 -21.55
CA THR A 314 48.91 -36.44 -21.08
C THR A 314 48.75 -36.00 -19.63
N ASP A 315 49.77 -36.38 -18.86
CA ASP A 315 50.10 -35.93 -17.51
C ASP A 315 50.29 -34.41 -17.42
N LYS A 316 49.84 -33.81 -16.32
CA LYS A 316 50.51 -32.62 -15.76
C LYS A 316 50.36 -32.54 -14.24
N HIS A 317 51.21 -33.30 -13.58
CA HIS A 317 52.17 -32.85 -12.58
C HIS A 317 51.78 -31.71 -11.62
N GLN A 318 51.61 -32.11 -10.35
CA GLN A 318 52.09 -31.46 -9.13
C GLN A 318 52.72 -30.06 -9.25
N ARG A 319 52.14 -29.07 -8.56
CA ARG A 319 52.94 -28.08 -7.80
C ARG A 319 52.10 -27.28 -6.80
N ARG A 320 52.63 -27.19 -5.58
CA ARG A 320 52.42 -26.17 -4.52
C ARG A 320 51.25 -26.34 -3.56
N LYS A 321 51.46 -27.25 -2.60
CA LYS A 321 51.34 -26.92 -1.16
C LYS A 321 52.50 -25.98 -0.78
N ARG A 322 52.22 -24.81 -0.17
CA ARG A 322 53.03 -24.08 0.84
C ARG A 322 52.65 -22.60 0.94
N ARG A 323 51.99 -22.22 2.03
CA ARG A 323 52.19 -21.01 2.87
C ARG A 323 51.09 -21.03 3.95
N LYS A 324 51.31 -21.68 5.09
CA LYS A 324 51.98 -21.16 6.31
C LYS A 324 51.54 -19.74 6.67
N THR A 325 50.65 -19.68 7.67
CA THR A 325 50.80 -18.90 8.92
C THR A 325 51.42 -17.52 8.79
N ARG A 326 50.60 -16.48 9.00
CA ARG A 326 51.06 -15.29 9.72
C ARG A 326 49.97 -14.76 10.63
N SER A 327 50.34 -14.81 11.89
CA SER A 327 49.79 -14.25 13.10
C SER A 327 49.70 -12.72 13.08
N ARG A 328 48.86 -12.22 13.99
CA ARG A 328 48.99 -10.97 14.77
C ARG A 328 49.08 -9.65 13.99
N SER A 329 48.10 -8.78 14.22
CA SER A 329 48.35 -7.60 15.08
C SER A 329 47.05 -6.86 15.39
N HIS A 330 46.85 -6.63 16.69
CA HIS A 330 45.99 -5.59 17.21
C HIS A 330 46.39 -4.22 16.63
N LYS A 331 45.39 -3.42 16.25
CA LYS A 331 45.48 -1.96 16.34
C LYS A 331 44.19 -1.44 16.96
N ARG A 332 44.23 -1.43 18.30
CA ARG A 332 43.59 -0.41 19.13
C ARG A 332 44.27 0.91 18.79
N SER A 333 43.51 1.92 18.42
CA SER A 333 43.92 3.31 18.58
C SER A 333 42.72 4.07 19.10
N HIS A 334 42.75 4.30 20.41
CA HIS A 334 42.09 5.42 21.06
C HIS A 334 42.57 6.71 20.37
N SER A 335 41.64 7.53 19.87
CA SER A 335 41.87 8.96 19.75
C SER A 335 40.91 9.65 20.71
N ILE A 336 41.42 9.92 21.91
CA ILE A 336 40.96 11.00 22.76
C ILE A 336 41.16 12.27 21.94
N LYS A 337 40.07 12.98 21.68
CA LYS A 337 40.12 14.40 21.33
C LYS A 337 39.27 15.13 22.35
N ASP A 338 40.00 15.74 23.28
CA ASP A 338 39.58 16.91 24.02
C ASP A 338 38.93 17.92 23.07
N SER A 339 37.71 18.30 23.39
CA SER A 339 37.11 19.54 22.90
C SER A 339 36.37 20.15 24.08
N SER A 340 37.13 20.97 24.80
CA SER A 340 36.73 22.19 25.50
C SER A 340 35.23 22.41 25.69
N GLU A 341 34.84 22.35 26.96
CA GLU A 341 33.73 23.07 27.57
C GLU A 341 33.59 24.48 27.01
N ALA A 342 32.44 24.75 26.41
CA ALA A 342 31.85 26.07 26.35
C ALA A 342 30.53 26.00 27.10
N SER A 343 30.58 26.37 28.37
CA SER A 343 29.45 26.61 29.25
C SER A 343 28.65 27.80 28.72
N ILE A 344 27.56 27.52 28.00
CA ILE A 344 26.52 28.52 27.77
C ILE A 344 25.69 28.58 29.05
N VAL A 345 25.92 29.65 29.80
CA VAL A 345 25.08 30.10 30.91
C VAL A 345 23.69 30.40 30.34
N ASN A 346 22.68 29.65 30.79
CA ASN A 346 21.28 30.04 30.63
C ASN A 346 20.98 31.09 31.71
N PRO A 347 20.58 32.31 31.37
CA PRO A 347 19.88 33.18 32.30
C PRO A 347 18.39 32.81 32.32
N ASP A 348 17.75 33.13 33.44
CA ASP A 348 16.29 33.16 33.66
C ASP A 348 15.64 31.91 34.26
N ASP A 349 16.00 31.66 35.52
CA ASP A 349 15.07 31.21 36.56
C ASP A 349 13.93 32.23 36.71
N ALA A 350 12.89 32.08 35.88
CA ALA A 350 11.60 32.69 36.12
C ALA A 350 10.84 31.83 37.15
N GLN A 351 10.77 32.33 38.38
CA GLN A 351 9.97 31.80 39.48
C GLN A 351 8.53 31.52 39.03
N LEU A 352 8.14 30.25 39.09
CA LEU A 352 6.74 29.83 39.05
C LEU A 352 6.10 30.12 40.42
N PRO A 353 4.90 30.74 40.48
CA PRO A 353 4.18 30.91 41.73
C PRO A 353 3.66 29.56 42.26
N PRO A 354 3.51 29.42 43.60
CA PRO A 354 3.12 28.18 44.24
C PRO A 354 1.68 27.76 43.88
N SER A 355 1.53 26.44 43.78
CA SER A 355 0.28 25.70 43.61
C SER A 355 -0.79 26.14 44.61
N SER A 356 -1.92 26.64 44.10
CA SER A 356 -3.17 26.72 44.85
C SER A 356 -3.71 25.30 45.04
N THR A 357 -3.69 24.84 46.29
CA THR A 357 -4.44 23.70 46.80
C THR A 357 -5.91 23.89 46.46
N ILE A 358 -6.49 23.00 45.65
CA ILE A 358 -7.95 22.89 45.51
C ILE A 358 -8.39 21.95 46.62
N GLU A 359 -9.08 22.51 47.61
CA GLU A 359 -9.84 21.76 48.59
C GLU A 359 -10.96 21.02 47.85
N ILE A 360 -10.93 19.69 47.91
CA ILE A 360 -12.03 18.85 47.48
C ILE A 360 -13.01 18.83 48.66
N GLU A 361 -14.02 19.68 48.60
CA GLU A 361 -15.20 19.57 49.45
C GLU A 361 -15.89 18.24 49.16
N SER A 362 -16.01 17.45 50.23
CA SER A 362 -16.85 16.26 50.33
C SER A 362 -18.31 16.64 50.10
N ILE A 363 -18.84 16.33 48.92
CA ILE A 363 -20.28 16.34 48.67
C ILE A 363 -20.86 15.01 49.17
N SER A 364 -21.84 15.16 50.05
CA SER A 364 -22.61 14.11 50.71
C SER A 364 -23.38 13.23 49.74
N GLU A 365 -23.46 11.97 50.12
CA GLU A 365 -24.44 11.00 49.64
C GLU A 365 -25.80 11.39 50.24
N ASP A 366 -26.77 11.71 49.40
CA ASP A 366 -28.18 11.73 49.77
C ASP A 366 -28.96 10.93 48.73
N ASP A 367 -29.65 9.92 49.25
CA ASP A 367 -30.52 8.96 48.59
C ASP A 367 -31.75 9.65 47.96
N ASP A 368 -32.07 9.33 46.71
CA ASP A 368 -33.43 9.50 46.18
C ASP A 368 -33.78 8.32 45.24
N ASP A 369 -34.59 7.42 45.80
CA ASP A 369 -35.37 6.39 45.12
C ASP A 369 -36.29 7.04 44.06
N VAL A 370 -36.04 6.76 42.78
CA VAL A 370 -37.05 6.95 41.73
C VAL A 370 -37.31 5.64 41.02
N SER A 371 -38.45 5.08 41.39
CA SER A 371 -39.13 3.94 40.80
C SER A 371 -39.49 4.23 39.33
N ILE A 372 -38.94 3.44 38.41
CA ILE A 372 -39.42 3.36 37.02
C ILE A 372 -40.09 1.99 36.84
N GLU A 373 -41.38 1.95 37.21
CA GLU A 373 -42.33 0.99 36.67
C GLU A 373 -43.07 1.61 35.48
N MET A 374 -43.49 0.72 34.56
CA MET A 374 -44.40 0.93 33.43
C MET A 374 -43.83 1.69 32.21
N ILE A 375 -43.48 0.91 31.18
CA ILE A 375 -44.28 0.80 29.95
C ILE A 375 -43.92 -0.54 29.29
N GLY A 376 -44.86 -1.47 29.33
CA GLY A 376 -44.87 -2.67 28.53
C GLY A 376 -46.00 -2.61 27.48
N ASN A 377 -45.76 -3.35 26.39
CA ASN A 377 -46.73 -3.88 25.42
C ASN A 377 -47.18 -2.98 24.26
N GLN A 378 -46.57 -3.20 23.08
CA GLN A 378 -47.26 -3.76 21.91
C GLN A 378 -46.27 -3.97 20.74
N LEU A 379 -45.84 -5.22 20.51
CA LEU A 379 -45.90 -5.92 19.21
C LEU A 379 -45.17 -7.27 19.36
N ALA A 380 -45.95 -8.29 19.71
CA ALA A 380 -45.59 -9.68 19.50
C ALA A 380 -46.35 -10.18 18.27
N GLY A 381 -45.65 -10.88 17.38
CA GLY A 381 -46.28 -11.59 16.27
C GLY A 381 -45.42 -11.57 15.02
N LEU A 382 -44.48 -12.50 14.91
CA LEU A 382 -44.22 -13.32 13.72
C LEU A 382 -43.07 -14.29 14.03
N THR A 383 -43.45 -15.51 14.38
CA THR A 383 -42.61 -16.71 14.41
C THR A 383 -42.69 -17.39 13.04
N CYS A 384 -41.55 -17.56 12.38
CA CYS A 384 -41.26 -18.57 11.36
C CYS A 384 -39.77 -18.90 11.58
N GLN A 385 -39.38 -20.01 12.22
CA GLN A 385 -39.29 -21.37 11.67
C GLN A 385 -38.74 -21.42 10.24
N ASP A 386 -37.68 -22.23 10.13
CA ASP A 386 -37.04 -22.77 8.93
C ASP A 386 -36.13 -21.81 8.14
N ASP A 387 -34.82 -21.99 8.29
CA ASP A 387 -34.00 -22.49 7.18
C ASP A 387 -32.59 -22.86 7.65
N GLN A 388 -32.42 -24.17 7.76
CA GLN A 388 -31.18 -24.89 7.92
C GLN A 388 -30.59 -25.08 6.51
N GLU A 389 -30.12 -24.01 5.86
CA GLU A 389 -29.40 -24.13 4.59
C GLU A 389 -27.89 -24.27 4.81
N LEU A 390 -27.42 -25.49 4.51
CA LEU A 390 -26.07 -25.83 4.15
C LEU A 390 -25.41 -24.79 3.22
N CYS A 391 -24.24 -24.31 3.62
CA CYS A 391 -23.19 -23.97 2.68
C CYS A 391 -21.83 -24.42 3.24
N ASP A 392 -21.60 -25.73 3.15
CA ASP A 392 -20.25 -26.31 3.05
C ASP A 392 -19.63 -25.87 1.71
N ASP A 393 -19.24 -24.60 1.63
CA ASP A 393 -18.26 -24.16 0.62
C ASP A 393 -16.87 -24.38 1.22
N SER A 394 -16.48 -25.64 1.31
CA SER A 394 -15.08 -26.04 1.34
C SER A 394 -14.47 -25.77 -0.04
N ASP A 395 -14.40 -24.49 -0.41
CA ASP A 395 -13.64 -23.99 -1.54
C ASP A 395 -12.17 -24.29 -1.23
N SER A 396 -11.65 -25.26 -1.95
CA SER A 396 -10.25 -25.69 -1.99
C SER A 396 -9.31 -24.48 -1.94
N LEU A 397 -8.59 -24.36 -0.81
CA LEU A 397 -7.57 -23.34 -0.56
C LEU A 397 -6.31 -23.50 -1.43
N ASP A 398 -6.32 -24.40 -2.42
CA ASP A 398 -5.14 -24.76 -3.22
C ASP A 398 -4.85 -23.78 -4.38
N ASP A 399 -5.77 -22.89 -4.74
CA ASP A 399 -5.56 -21.90 -5.82
C ASP A 399 -4.97 -20.55 -5.34
N ALA A 400 -4.61 -20.44 -4.06
CA ALA A 400 -4.12 -19.18 -3.48
C ALA A 400 -2.60 -18.95 -3.58
N LEU A 401 -1.83 -19.90 -4.14
CA LEU A 401 -0.36 -19.82 -4.19
C LEU A 401 0.24 -19.38 -5.54
N ASP A 402 -0.56 -19.18 -6.58
CA ASP A 402 -0.12 -18.44 -7.78
C ASP A 402 -0.27 -16.93 -7.56
N ALA A 403 0.44 -16.43 -6.56
CA ALA A 403 0.87 -15.04 -6.53
C ALA A 403 2.00 -14.88 -7.56
N GLU A 404 1.69 -15.12 -8.83
CA GLU A 404 2.49 -14.59 -9.92
C GLU A 404 2.54 -13.08 -9.72
N GLN A 405 3.75 -12.60 -9.42
CA GLN A 405 4.10 -11.21 -9.36
C GLN A 405 4.02 -10.69 -10.79
N TYR A 406 2.80 -10.45 -11.27
CA TYR A 406 2.53 -10.01 -12.63
C TYR A 406 3.21 -8.66 -12.85
N ASP A 407 4.16 -8.66 -13.79
CA ASP A 407 4.60 -7.46 -14.46
C ASP A 407 3.32 -6.81 -15.06
N ASP A 408 2.94 -5.65 -14.53
CA ASP A 408 2.01 -4.71 -15.18
C ASP A 408 2.69 -4.25 -16.49
N ASP A 409 2.82 -5.14 -17.47
CA ASP A 409 3.15 -4.75 -18.84
C ASP A 409 1.90 -4.08 -19.44
N ASP A 410 2.15 -2.93 -20.04
CA ASP A 410 1.17 -1.98 -20.55
C ASP A 410 0.09 -2.66 -21.41
N ILE A 411 -1.17 -2.54 -20.98
CA ILE A 411 -2.29 -2.66 -21.90
C ILE A 411 -2.21 -1.42 -22.79
N ASP A 412 -1.66 -1.61 -23.98
CA ASP A 412 -1.64 -0.62 -25.05
C ASP A 412 -3.10 -0.22 -25.36
N THR A 413 -3.47 0.98 -24.91
CA THR A 413 -4.82 1.55 -25.05
C THR A 413 -5.03 2.18 -26.43
N SER A 414 -4.06 2.04 -27.36
CA SER A 414 -4.15 2.61 -28.71
C SER A 414 -5.21 1.96 -29.61
N LEU A 415 -5.80 0.82 -29.24
CA LEU A 415 -6.72 0.06 -30.10
C LEU A 415 -8.22 0.37 -29.94
N VAL A 416 -8.61 1.34 -29.11
CA VAL A 416 -10.04 1.71 -28.90
C VAL A 416 -10.42 3.06 -29.52
N ALA A 417 -9.50 3.76 -30.21
CA ALA A 417 -9.74 5.09 -30.78
C ALA A 417 -10.11 5.10 -32.28
N ALA A 418 -10.48 3.97 -32.88
CA ALA A 418 -10.90 3.90 -34.28
C ALA A 418 -12.30 3.29 -34.39
N ASN A 419 -13.34 4.11 -34.17
CA ASN A 419 -14.69 3.98 -34.72
C ASN A 419 -15.65 5.01 -34.12
N ILE A 420 -15.24 6.28 -34.12
CA ILE A 420 -16.18 7.41 -34.01
C ILE A 420 -15.74 8.44 -35.05
N GLN A 421 -16.26 8.28 -36.26
CA GLN A 421 -16.39 9.34 -37.25
C GLN A 421 -17.57 9.01 -38.15
#